data_AF-A0A2A4Z2Y0-F1
#
_entry.id   AF-A0A2A4Z2Y0-F1
#
_cell.length_a   1.000
_cell.length_b   1.000
_cell.length_c   1.000
_cell.angle_alpha   90.00
_cell.angle_beta   90.00
_cell.angle_gamma   90.00
#
_symmetry.space_group_name_H-M   'P 1'
#
loop_
_entity.id
_entity.type
_entity.pdbx_description
1 polymer ?
#
loop_
_entity_poly.entity_id
_entity_poly.type
_entity_poly.pdbx_seq_one_letter_code
_entity_poly.pdbx_strand_id
1 'polypeptide(L)'
;MTTEQWFLIITLGVGAYSIRFLGLIAGKAINDNQRLKKLLDNLPGCLVVALVASSLAEAEPITWLAATIALVAAIITNHVVLTMFIGFAAIYLLKLI
;
A
#
# COMPACT_ATOMS: atom_id res chain seq x y z
N MET A 1 -22.10 -21.47 11.75
CA MET A 1 -21.83 -20.69 10.52
C MET A 1 -23.19 -20.34 9.93
N THR A 2 -23.59 -19.07 10.00
CA THR A 2 -24.92 -18.60 9.55
C THR A 2 -24.93 -18.39 8.03
N THR A 3 -26.11 -18.42 7.42
CA THR A 3 -26.31 -18.22 5.97
C THR A 3 -25.73 -16.89 5.48
N GLU A 4 -25.75 -15.86 6.34
CA GLU A 4 -25.18 -14.54 6.08
C GLU A 4 -23.65 -14.57 5.90
N GLN A 5 -22.95 -15.36 6.71
CA GLN A 5 -21.49 -15.51 6.63
C GLN A 5 -21.09 -16.17 5.31
N TRP A 6 -21.84 -17.19 4.88
CA TRP A 6 -21.64 -17.83 3.57
C TRP A 6 -21.86 -16.87 2.40
N PHE A 7 -22.89 -16.02 2.49
CA PHE A 7 -23.16 -15.02 1.45
C PHE A 7 -22.05 -13.96 1.37
N LEU A 8 -21.54 -13.50 2.52
CA LEU A 8 -20.39 -12.60 2.58
C LEU A 8 -19.14 -13.25 1.97
N ILE A 9 -18.83 -14.50 2.33
CA ILE A 9 -17.67 -15.22 1.80
C ILE A 9 -17.77 -15.37 0.28
N ILE A 10 -18.94 -15.74 -0.25
CA ILE A 10 -19.15 -15.86 -1.69
C ILE A 10 -18.99 -14.50 -2.37
N THR A 11 -19.56 -13.43 -1.81
CA THR A 11 -19.47 -12.08 -2.39
C THR A 11 -18.04 -11.56 -2.39
N LEU A 12 -17.32 -11.73 -1.28
CA LEU A 12 -15.90 -11.39 -1.16
C LEU A 12 -15.04 -12.22 -2.13
N GLY A 13 -15.33 -13.51 -2.26
CA GLY A 13 -14.65 -14.41 -3.19
C GLY A 13 -14.86 -13.99 -4.64
N VAL A 14 -16.11 -13.76 -5.05
CA VAL A 14 -16.45 -13.30 -6.40
C VAL A 14 -15.82 -11.94 -6.69
N GLY A 15 -15.88 -11.00 -5.74
CA GLY A 15 -15.24 -9.69 -5.89
C GLY A 15 -13.72 -9.81 -6.09
N ALA A 16 -13.04 -10.58 -5.24
CA ALA A 16 -11.60 -10.77 -5.32
C ALA A 16 -11.17 -11.41 -6.66
N TYR A 17 -11.89 -12.44 -7.12
CA TYR A 17 -11.61 -13.07 -8.41
C TYR A 17 -11.94 -12.15 -9.60
N SER A 18 -13.01 -11.37 -9.51
CA SER A 18 -13.39 -10.42 -10.55
C SER A 18 -12.33 -9.32 -10.72
N ILE A 19 -11.78 -8.79 -9.62
CA ILE A 19 -10.70 -7.79 -9.66
C ILE A 19 -9.46 -8.37 -10.34
N ARG A 20 -9.07 -9.61 -10.00
CA ARG A 20 -7.93 -10.28 -10.68
C ARG A 20 -8.20 -10.50 -12.17
N PHE A 21 -9.39 -10.94 -12.52
CA PHE A 21 -9.77 -11.19 -13.91
C PHE A 21 -9.76 -9.91 -14.75
N LEU A 22 -10.40 -8.85 -14.24
CA LEU A 22 -10.38 -7.53 -14.85
C LEU A 22 -8.97 -6.95 -14.93
N GLY A 23 -8.15 -7.14 -13.89
CA GLY A 23 -6.75 -6.71 -13.87
C GLY A 23 -5.89 -7.41 -14.92
N LEU A 24 -6.10 -8.71 -15.17
CA LEU A 24 -5.39 -9.45 -16.21
C LEU A 24 -5.77 -9.00 -17.63
N ILE A 25 -7.06 -8.72 -17.86
CA ILE A 25 -7.56 -8.24 -19.15
C ILE A 25 -7.11 -6.80 -19.40
N ALA A 26 -7.27 -5.92 -18.40
CA ALA A 26 -6.81 -4.54 -18.46
C ALA A 26 -5.29 -4.49 -18.65
N GLY A 27 -4.54 -5.34 -17.94
CA GLY A 27 -3.09 -5.44 -18.08
C GLY A 27 -2.65 -5.82 -19.50
N LYS A 28 -3.36 -6.74 -20.17
CA LYS A 28 -3.14 -7.04 -21.60
C LYS A 28 -3.44 -5.84 -22.49
N ALA A 29 -4.62 -5.23 -22.35
CA ALA A 29 -5.02 -4.07 -23.15
C ALA A 29 -4.10 -2.85 -22.95
N ILE A 30 -3.51 -2.71 -21.76
CA ILE A 30 -2.56 -1.64 -21.43
C ILE A 30 -1.16 -1.94 -21.99
N ASN A 31 -0.74 -3.20 -22.03
CA ASN A 31 0.55 -3.59 -22.59
C ASN A 31 0.65 -3.32 -24.10
N ASP A 32 -0.48 -3.30 -24.83
CA ASP A 32 -0.53 -2.91 -26.24
C ASP A 32 -0.23 -1.41 -26.46
N ASN A 33 -0.35 -0.56 -25.44
CA ASN A 33 -0.06 0.86 -25.49
C ASN A 33 1.14 1.23 -24.60
N GLN A 34 2.32 1.42 -25.19
CA GLN A 34 3.56 1.74 -24.45
C GLN A 34 3.47 2.97 -23.53
N ARG A 35 2.65 3.97 -23.88
CA ARG A 35 2.42 5.16 -23.02
C ARG A 35 1.64 4.82 -21.75
N LEU A 36 0.58 4.02 -21.86
CA LEU A 36 -0.20 3.60 -20.69
C LEU A 36 0.60 2.64 -19.81
N LYS A 37 1.42 1.75 -20.41
CA LYS A 37 2.32 0.88 -19.65
C LYS A 37 3.29 1.67 -18.76
N LYS A 38 3.95 2.69 -19.32
CA LYS A 38 4.85 3.55 -18.55
C LYS A 38 4.12 4.34 -17.45
N LEU A 39 2.87 4.71 -17.68
CA LEU A 39 2.05 5.39 -16.68
C LEU A 39 1.60 4.43 -15.58
N LEU A 40 1.19 3.21 -15.92
CA LEU A 40 0.84 2.16 -14.97
C LEU A 40 2.01 1.67 -14.14
N ASP A 41 3.24 1.64 -14.67
CA ASP A 41 4.42 1.26 -13.89
C ASP A 41 4.75 2.29 -12.79
N ASN A 42 4.44 3.57 -13.02
CA ASN A 42 4.66 4.64 -12.04
C ASN A 42 3.46 4.88 -11.12
N LEU A 43 2.26 4.46 -11.53
CA LEU A 43 1.02 4.62 -10.78
C LEU A 43 1.06 4.02 -9.36
N PRO A 44 1.59 2.80 -9.13
CA PRO A 44 1.71 2.24 -7.78
C PRO A 44 2.60 3.11 -6.89
N GLY A 45 3.72 3.59 -7.42
CA GLY A 45 4.61 4.49 -6.69
C GLY A 45 3.91 5.81 -6.33
N CYS A 46 3.23 6.43 -7.29
CA CYS A 46 2.45 7.66 -7.05
C CYS A 46 1.32 7.44 -6.04
N LEU A 47 0.61 6.31 -6.11
CA LEU A 47 -0.43 5.96 -5.14
C LEU A 47 0.13 5.79 -3.73
N VAL A 48 1.26 5.10 -3.58
CA VAL A 48 1.92 4.94 -2.28
C VAL A 48 2.35 6.29 -1.73
N VAL A 49 2.97 7.15 -2.55
CA VAL A 49 3.39 8.49 -2.12
C VAL A 49 2.18 9.35 -1.73
N ALA A 50 1.10 9.34 -2.52
CA ALA A 50 -0.11 10.09 -2.19
C ALA A 50 -0.80 9.57 -0.91
N LEU A 51 -0.83 8.25 -0.72
CA LEU A 51 -1.38 7.64 0.49
C LEU A 51 -0.54 7.97 1.72
N VAL A 52 0.78 7.88 1.61
CA VAL A 52 1.68 8.24 2.71
C VAL A 52 1.57 9.73 3.00
N ALA A 53 1.58 10.60 1.99
CA ALA A 53 1.48 12.05 2.17
C ALA A 53 0.15 12.47 2.81
N SER A 54 -0.98 11.91 2.35
CA SER A 54 -2.30 12.16 2.95
C SER A 54 -2.36 11.63 4.39
N SER A 55 -1.87 10.41 4.62
CA SER A 55 -1.81 9.83 5.96
C SER A 55 -0.90 10.62 6.92
N LEU A 56 0.12 11.32 6.40
CA LEU A 56 1.01 12.19 7.18
C LEU A 56 0.45 13.61 7.36
N ALA A 57 -0.47 14.05 6.52
CA ALA A 57 -1.11 15.35 6.61
C ALA A 57 -2.12 15.42 7.78
N GLU A 58 -2.76 14.30 8.12
CA GLU A 58 -3.64 14.16 9.28
C GLU A 58 -2.91 13.78 10.58
N ALA A 59 -1.60 13.54 10.54
CA ALA A 59 -0.83 13.01 11.66
C ALA A 59 -0.18 14.11 12.51
N GLU A 60 0.06 13.83 13.79
CA GLU A 60 0.75 14.74 14.71
C GLU A 60 2.19 15.05 14.25
N PRO A 61 2.78 16.18 14.70
CA PRO A 61 4.17 16.55 14.37
C PRO A 61 5.19 15.47 14.80
N ILE A 62 4.87 14.73 15.86
CA ILE A 62 5.69 13.63 16.39
C ILE A 62 5.77 12.46 15.38
N THR A 63 4.67 12.14 14.70
CA THR A 63 4.59 11.10 13.67
C THR A 63 5.36 11.46 12.40
N TRP A 64 5.55 12.74 12.11
CA TRP A 64 6.43 13.23 11.04
C TRP A 64 7.90 12.86 11.28
N LEU A 65 8.36 12.96 12.55
CA LEU A 65 9.72 12.59 12.92
C LEU A 65 9.95 11.07 12.78
N ALA A 66 8.99 10.27 13.25
CA ALA A 66 9.02 8.81 13.07
C ALA A 66 9.03 8.39 11.60
N ALA A 67 8.21 9.04 10.76
CA ALA A 67 8.16 8.77 9.32
C ALA A 67 9.48 9.12 8.63
N THR A 68 10.14 10.22 9.04
CA THR A 68 11.45 10.60 8.51
C THR A 68 12.51 9.56 8.86
N ILE A 69 12.53 9.06 10.09
CA ILE A 69 13.45 8.00 10.54
C ILE A 69 13.19 6.70 9.77
N ALA A 70 11.92 6.31 9.59
CA ALA A 70 11.54 5.13 8.83
C ALA A 70 11.93 5.25 7.34
N LEU A 71 11.81 6.44 6.76
CA LEU A 71 12.20 6.73 5.38
C LEU A 71 13.71 6.64 5.20
N VAL A 72 14.50 7.18 6.13
CA VAL A 72 15.98 7.06 6.11
C VAL A 72 16.40 5.58 6.24
N ALA A 73 15.77 4.83 7.14
CA ALA A 73 16.01 3.39 7.26
C ALA A 73 15.65 2.62 5.97
N ALA A 74 14.59 3.04 5.27
CA ALA A 74 14.19 2.45 4.00
C ALA A 74 15.16 2.69 2.85
N ILE A 75 15.73 3.88 2.77
CA ILE A 75 16.75 4.21 1.78
C ILE A 75 18.01 3.35 1.98
N ILE A 76 18.43 3.14 3.24
CA ILE A 76 19.66 2.41 3.55
C ILE A 76 19.50 0.91 3.36
N THR A 77 18.37 0.34 3.80
CA THR A 77 18.28 -1.12 3.96
C THR A 77 17.84 -1.84 2.68
N ASN A 78 17.18 -1.17 1.73
CA ASN A 78 16.61 -1.77 0.50
C ASN A 78 15.72 -3.02 0.74
N HIS A 79 15.39 -3.35 1.98
CA HIS A 79 14.60 -4.51 2.41
C HIS A 79 13.32 -4.06 3.12
N VAL A 80 12.20 -4.23 2.45
CA VAL A 80 10.85 -3.83 2.92
C VAL A 80 10.47 -4.41 4.28
N VAL A 81 10.95 -5.62 4.60
CA VAL A 81 10.64 -6.28 5.89
C VAL A 81 11.32 -5.56 7.05
N LEU A 82 12.57 -5.12 6.86
CA LEU A 82 13.36 -4.50 7.92
C LEU A 82 12.87 -3.07 8.21
N THR A 83 12.41 -2.37 7.18
CA THR A 83 11.83 -1.03 7.30
C THR A 83 10.49 -1.04 8.02
N MET A 84 9.70 -2.10 7.83
CA MET A 84 8.43 -2.29 8.54
C MET A 84 8.66 -2.48 10.05
N PHE A 85 9.66 -3.27 10.45
CA PHE A 85 10.03 -3.44 11.86
C PHE A 85 10.55 -2.14 12.48
N ILE A 86 11.44 -1.42 11.79
CA ILE A 86 12.01 -0.16 12.28
C ILE A 86 10.93 0.93 12.39
N GLY A 87 10.05 1.05 11.39
CA GLY A 87 8.95 2.01 11.41
C GLY A 87 7.96 1.74 12.55
N PHE A 88 7.62 0.46 12.77
CA PHE A 88 6.75 0.07 13.89
C PHE A 88 7.42 0.34 15.24
N ALA A 89 8.70 0.00 15.40
CA ALA A 89 9.46 0.28 16.61
C ALA A 89 9.58 1.79 16.87
N ALA A 90 9.82 2.60 15.84
CA ALA A 90 9.92 4.06 15.96
C ALA A 90 8.61 4.70 16.42
N ILE A 91 7.48 4.34 15.81
CA ILE A 91 6.16 4.86 16.23
C ILE A 91 5.82 4.40 17.64
N TYR A 92 6.07 3.13 17.95
CA TYR A 92 5.75 2.56 19.25
C TYR A 92 6.56 3.25 20.37
N LEU A 93 7.87 3.44 20.16
CA LEU A 93 8.76 4.06 21.14
C LEU A 93 8.47 5.56 21.32
N LEU A 94 8.09 6.24 20.24
CA LEU A 94 7.80 7.68 20.24
C LEU A 94 6.39 8.02 20.77
N LYS A 95 5.46 7.06 20.72
CA LYS A 95 4.11 7.20 21.32
C LYS A 95 4.05 6.69 22.77
N LEU A 96 5.05 5.92 23.20
CA LEU A 96 5.22 5.46 24.58
C LEU A 96 5.88 6.52 25.47
N ILE A 97 6.67 7.43 24.87
CA ILE A 97 7.29 8.59 25.53
C ILE A 97 6.29 9.75 25.63
#